data_AF-A0A934W0H6-F1
#
_entry.id   AF-A0A934W0H6-F1
#
_cell.length_a   1.000
_cell.length_b   1.000
_cell.length_c   1.000
_cell.angle_alpha   90.00
_cell.angle_beta   90.00
_cell.angle_gamma   90.00
#
_symmetry.space_group_name_H-M   'P 1'
#
loop_
_entity.id
_entity.type
_entity.pdbx_description
1 polymer ?
#
loop_
_entity_poly.entity_id
_entity_poly.type
_entity_poly.pdbx_seq_one_letter_code
_entity_poly.pdbx_strand_id
1 'polypeptide(L)'
;MADLHFTICDLRQRISALPQVEYMRGDFLEQHKAHREAARALGQYLTETYGAKVSERHDANRITMHRITSTSTSGLIGAFQNWIAAAEKRHAITIGDQS
;
A
#
# COMPACT_ATOMS: atom_id res chain seq x y z
N MET A 1 -17.56 3.30 8.38
CA MET A 1 -16.11 2.94 8.34
C MET A 1 -16.00 1.71 7.45
N ALA A 2 -15.08 1.70 6.48
CA ALA A 2 -14.89 0.53 5.61
C ALA A 2 -14.47 -0.69 6.46
N ASP A 3 -14.96 -1.86 6.09
CA ASP A 3 -14.54 -3.12 6.67
C ASP A 3 -13.06 -3.43 6.33
N LEU A 4 -12.32 -4.07 7.24
CA LEU A 4 -10.89 -4.34 7.07
C LEU A 4 -10.62 -5.25 5.87
N HIS A 5 -11.47 -6.26 5.63
CA HIS A 5 -11.34 -7.16 4.50
C HIS A 5 -11.60 -6.44 3.18
N PHE A 6 -12.62 -5.57 3.13
CA PHE A 6 -12.88 -4.73 1.96
C PHE A 6 -11.67 -3.86 1.60
N THR A 7 -11.06 -3.20 2.60
CA THR A 7 -9.87 -2.37 2.39
C THR A 7 -8.67 -3.18 1.88
N ILE A 8 -8.47 -4.41 2.38
CA ILE A 8 -7.41 -5.31 1.89
C ILE A 8 -7.63 -5.65 0.41
N CYS A 9 -8.86 -6.01 0.03
CA CYS A 9 -9.21 -6.39 -1.34
C CYS A 9 -9.05 -5.21 -2.32
N ASP A 10 -9.56 -4.03 -1.98
CA ASP A 10 -9.41 -2.83 -2.81
C ASP A 10 -7.93 -2.44 -2.98
N LEU A 11 -7.17 -2.42 -1.89
CA LEU A 11 -5.74 -2.07 -1.96
C LEU A 11 -4.95 -3.07 -2.81
N ARG A 12 -5.24 -4.37 -2.71
CA ARG A 12 -4.64 -5.40 -3.58
C ARG A 12 -4.94 -5.14 -5.05
N GLN A 13 -6.21 -4.92 -5.38
CA GLN A 13 -6.64 -4.66 -6.75
C GLN A 13 -5.90 -3.45 -7.33
N ARG A 14 -5.78 -2.38 -6.55
CA ARG A 14 -5.11 -1.15 -6.98
C ARG A 14 -3.62 -1.32 -7.16
N ILE A 15 -2.93 -2.02 -6.26
CA ILE A 15 -1.49 -2.30 -6.41
C ILE A 15 -1.25 -3.12 -7.68
N SER A 16 -2.07 -4.12 -7.96
CA SER A 16 -1.95 -4.95 -9.17
C SER A 16 -2.20 -4.16 -10.46
N ALA A 17 -2.89 -3.03 -10.39
CA ALA A 17 -3.14 -2.14 -11.52
C ALA A 17 -2.06 -1.06 -11.71
N LEU A 18 -1.09 -0.95 -10.80
CA LEU A 18 0.00 0.04 -10.93
C LEU A 18 0.94 -0.35 -12.08
N PRO A 19 1.48 0.65 -12.82
CA PRO A 19 2.45 0.40 -13.87
C PRO A 19 3.69 -0.27 -13.27
N GLN A 20 4.11 -1.41 -13.82
CA GLN A 20 5.32 -2.09 -13.37
C GLN A 20 6.56 -1.53 -14.07
N VAL A 21 7.68 -1.48 -13.35
CA VAL A 21 8.98 -1.12 -13.93
C VAL A 21 9.54 -2.37 -14.61
N GLU A 22 9.65 -2.35 -15.93
CA GLU A 22 10.22 -3.41 -16.74
C GLU A 22 11.67 -3.07 -17.11
N TYR A 23 12.64 -3.75 -16.51
CA TYR A 23 14.08 -3.52 -16.71
C TYR A 23 14.53 -3.67 -18.19
N MET A 24 13.76 -4.39 -19.02
CA MET A 24 14.10 -4.74 -20.41
C MET A 24 13.45 -3.83 -21.46
N ARG A 25 12.62 -2.86 -21.07
CA ARG A 25 11.94 -1.94 -22.00
C ARG A 25 12.34 -0.49 -21.71
N GLY A 26 13.05 0.18 -22.62
CA GLY A 26 13.14 1.66 -22.65
C GLY A 26 13.64 2.38 -21.39
N ASP A 27 13.37 3.69 -21.34
CA ASP A 27 13.92 4.64 -20.36
C ASP A 27 13.50 4.33 -18.91
N PHE A 28 14.38 3.63 -18.20
CA PHE A 28 14.23 3.24 -16.79
C PHE A 28 13.87 4.43 -15.87
N LEU A 29 14.39 5.62 -16.18
CA LEU A 29 14.11 6.83 -15.41
C LEU A 29 12.64 7.25 -15.51
N GLU A 30 12.06 7.20 -16.71
CA GLU A 30 10.65 7.55 -16.92
C GLU A 30 9.72 6.53 -16.27
N GLN A 31 10.05 5.24 -16.36
CA GLN A 31 9.29 4.19 -15.68
C GLN A 31 9.33 4.35 -14.17
N HIS A 32 10.51 4.65 -13.61
CA HIS A 32 10.62 4.85 -12.18
C HIS A 32 9.81 6.07 -11.73
N LYS A 33 9.79 7.15 -12.53
CA LYS A 33 8.98 8.34 -12.26
C LYS A 33 7.48 8.02 -12.30
N ALA A 34 7.00 7.38 -13.36
CA ALA A 34 5.60 6.98 -13.51
C ALA A 34 5.14 6.04 -12.37
N HIS A 35 5.98 5.06 -12.00
CA HIS A 35 5.73 4.15 -10.90
C HIS A 35 5.63 4.90 -9.55
N ARG A 36 6.49 5.89 -9.32
CA ARG A 36 6.45 6.72 -8.10
C ARG A 36 5.22 7.62 -8.05
N GLU A 37 4.85 8.23 -9.17
CA GLU A 37 3.64 9.07 -9.27
C GLU A 37 2.37 8.25 -9.04
N ALA A 38 2.27 7.06 -9.63
CA ALA A 38 1.16 6.16 -9.42
C ALA A 38 1.05 5.70 -7.95
N ALA A 39 2.18 5.42 -7.29
CA ALA A 39 2.20 5.08 -5.87
C ALA A 39 1.77 6.25 -4.97
N ARG A 40 2.11 7.50 -5.32
CA ARG A 40 1.65 8.70 -4.61
C ARG A 40 0.14 8.92 -4.78
N ALA A 41 -0.37 8.79 -6.00
CA ALA A 41 -1.80 8.89 -6.28
C ALA A 41 -2.60 7.83 -5.49
N LEU A 42 -2.09 6.60 -5.41
CA LEU A 42 -2.67 5.57 -4.56
C LEU A 42 -2.64 5.98 -3.08
N GLY A 43 -1.52 6.51 -2.59
CA GLY A 43 -1.41 7.02 -1.22
C GLY A 43 -2.46 8.09 -0.90
N GLN A 44 -2.66 9.05 -1.81
CA GLN A 44 -3.69 10.09 -1.68
C GLN A 44 -5.10 9.49 -1.64
N TYR A 45 -5.41 8.57 -2.56
CA TYR A 45 -6.69 7.86 -2.56
C TYR A 45 -6.96 7.14 -1.23
N LEU A 46 -5.94 6.49 -0.63
CA LEU A 46 -6.09 5.82 0.67
C LEU A 46 -6.35 6.82 1.80
N THR A 47 -5.72 8.00 1.75
CA THR A 47 -6.00 9.09 2.69
C THR A 47 -7.44 9.58 2.56
N GLU A 48 -7.91 9.84 1.34
CA GLU A 48 -9.25 10.38 1.09
C GLU A 48 -10.36 9.35 1.38
N THR A 49 -10.13 8.09 1.03
CA THR A 49 -11.17 7.03 1.09
C THR A 49 -11.24 6.39 2.48
N TYR A 50 -10.09 6.17 3.11
CA TYR A 50 -10.00 5.37 4.35
C TYR A 50 -9.39 6.13 5.52
N GLY A 51 -9.03 7.40 5.34
CA GLY A 51 -8.35 8.19 6.38
C GLY A 51 -6.93 7.69 6.65
N ALA A 52 -6.26 7.07 5.66
CA ALA A 52 -4.88 6.63 5.82
C ALA A 52 -3.93 7.81 6.05
N LYS A 53 -2.94 7.63 6.91
CA LYS A 53 -1.80 8.53 7.07
C LYS A 53 -0.61 7.96 6.33
N VAL A 54 -0.27 8.56 5.20
CA VAL A 54 0.87 8.16 4.36
C VAL A 54 1.99 9.18 4.53
N SER A 55 3.21 8.73 4.82
CA SER A 55 4.41 9.55 4.92
C SER A 55 5.47 8.98 3.99
N GLU A 56 5.85 9.74 2.99
CA GLU A 56 7.00 9.44 2.12
C GLU A 56 8.24 10.10 2.74
N ARG A 57 9.28 9.32 3.04
CA ARG A 57 10.56 9.85 3.55
C ARG A 57 11.73 9.20 2.82
N HIS A 58 12.88 9.85 2.86
CA HIS A 58 14.10 9.36 2.23
C HIS A 58 14.62 8.07 2.89
N ASP A 59 14.39 7.92 4.20
CA ASP A 59 14.84 6.80 5.02
C ASP A 59 13.81 5.66 5.06
N ALA A 60 12.54 5.99 5.25
CA ALA A 60 11.47 5.00 5.30
C ALA A 60 10.10 5.59 4.96
N ASN A 61 9.40 4.92 4.06
CA ASN A 61 8.00 5.22 3.76
C ASN A 61 7.11 4.54 4.80
N ARG A 62 6.09 5.25 5.28
CA ARG A 62 5.18 4.76 6.31
C ARG A 62 3.73 4.92 5.86
N ILE A 63 2.92 3.91 6.17
CA ILE A 63 1.46 3.97 6.08
C ILE A 63 0.85 3.57 7.42
N THR A 64 -0.14 4.33 7.87
CA THR A 64 -0.98 4.00 9.03
C THR A 64 -2.45 4.07 8.63
N MET A 65 -3.18 2.97 8.79
CA MET A 65 -4.60 2.85 8.44
C MET A 65 -5.22 1.70 9.26
N HIS A 66 -6.49 1.80 9.66
CA HIS A 66 -7.17 0.83 10.55
C HIS A 66 -6.39 0.46 11.83
N ARG A 67 -5.66 1.42 12.42
CA ARG A 67 -4.75 1.21 13.57
C ARG A 67 -3.57 0.25 13.30
N ILE A 68 -3.32 -0.09 12.04
CA ILE A 68 -2.17 -0.86 11.58
C ILE A 68 -1.17 0.10 10.97
N THR A 69 0.09 -0.03 11.36
CA THR A 69 1.20 0.76 10.82
C THR A 69 2.23 -0.15 10.16
N SER A 70 2.72 0.25 9.01
CA SER A 70 3.77 -0.47 8.29
C SER A 70 4.73 0.49 7.61
N THR A 71 5.97 0.04 7.45
CA THR A 71 7.05 0.83 6.87
C THR A 71 7.78 0.06 5.78
N SER A 72 8.39 0.75 4.82
CA SER A 72 9.29 0.15 3.84
C SER A 72 10.35 1.14 3.37
N THR A 73 11.58 0.62 3.23
CA THR A 73 12.71 1.34 2.63
C THR A 73 12.70 1.26 1.10
N SER A 74 11.98 0.28 0.52
CA SER A 74 11.90 0.04 -0.92
C SER A 74 10.86 0.90 -1.65
N GLY A 75 10.23 1.87 -0.96
CA GLY A 75 9.22 2.77 -1.53
C GLY A 75 7.82 2.60 -0.95
N LEU A 76 6.88 3.40 -1.46
CA LEU A 76 5.47 3.42 -1.02
C LEU A 76 4.76 2.09 -1.29
N ILE A 77 4.98 1.46 -2.44
CA ILE A 77 4.34 0.17 -2.77
C ILE A 77 4.76 -0.91 -1.76
N GLY A 78 6.05 -0.98 -1.42
CA GLY A 78 6.53 -1.90 -0.39
C GLY A 78 5.86 -1.63 0.97
N ALA A 79 5.63 -0.36 1.32
CA ALA A 79 4.92 -0.02 2.56
C ALA A 79 3.46 -0.48 2.51
N PHE A 80 2.78 -0.35 1.37
CA PHE A 80 1.40 -0.83 1.17
C PHE A 80 1.30 -2.36 1.22
N GLN A 81 2.24 -3.07 0.59
CA GLN A 81 2.32 -4.54 0.65
C GLN A 81 2.56 -5.04 2.08
N ASN A 82 3.47 -4.39 2.81
CA ASN A 82 3.70 -4.70 4.23
C ASN A 82 2.44 -4.46 5.06
N TRP A 83 1.68 -3.39 4.76
CA TRP A 83 0.41 -3.11 5.41
C TRP A 83 -0.64 -4.17 5.12
N ILE A 84 -0.77 -4.65 3.87
CA ILE A 84 -1.66 -5.76 3.52
C ILE A 84 -1.32 -7.00 4.37
N ALA A 85 -0.05 -7.40 4.39
CA ALA A 85 0.37 -8.58 5.15
C ALA A 85 0.07 -8.45 6.66
N ALA A 86 0.23 -7.26 7.22
CA ALA A 86 -0.14 -6.99 8.62
C ALA A 86 -1.66 -6.99 8.85
N ALA A 87 -2.42 -6.46 7.90
CA ALA A 87 -3.88 -6.43 7.92
C ALA A 87 -4.49 -7.84 7.81
N GLU A 88 -3.97 -8.69 6.95
CA GLU A 88 -4.39 -10.08 6.83
C GLU A 88 -4.14 -10.87 8.11
N LYS A 89 -2.95 -10.71 8.71
CA LYS A 89 -2.65 -11.33 10.01
C LYS A 89 -3.65 -10.91 11.08
N ARG A 90 -3.97 -9.61 11.15
CA ARG A 90 -4.95 -9.09 12.11
C ARG A 90 -6.35 -9.64 11.84
N HIS A 91 -6.76 -9.69 10.58
CA HIS A 91 -8.06 -10.21 10.18
C HIS A 91 -8.22 -11.69 10.53
N ALA A 92 -7.19 -12.51 10.29
CA ALA A 92 -7.18 -13.93 10.66
C ALA A 92 -7.30 -14.15 12.18
N ILE A 93 -6.61 -13.34 12.99
CA ILE A 93 -6.71 -13.40 14.46
C ILE A 93 -8.14 -13.08 14.91
N THR A 94 -8.76 -12.04 14.35
CA THR A 94 -10.13 -11.64 14.71
C THR A 94 -11.16 -12.70 14.35
N ILE A 95 -10.98 -13.45 13.26
CA ILE A 95 -11.88 -14.57 12.89
C ILE A 95 -11.65 -15.79 13.78
N GLY A 96 -10.40 -16.12 14.10
CA GLY A 96 -10.06 -17.28 14.93
C GLY A 96 -10.48 -17.16 16.41
N ASP A 97 -10.63 -15.93 16.91
CA ASP A 97 -11.10 -15.64 18.28
C ASP A 97 -12.63 -15.77 18.43
N GLN A 98 -13.37 -15.85 17.31
CA GLN A 98 -14.83 -16.01 17.29
C GLN A 98 -15.29 -17.48 17.08
N SER A 99 -14.37 -18.44 17.17
CA SER A 99 -14.62 -19.88 16.97
C SER A 99 -14.55 -20.68 18.27
#